data_AF-A0A1X2GYV5-F1
#
_entry.id   AF-A0A1X2GYV5-F1
#
_cell.length_a   1.000
_cell.length_b   1.000
_cell.length_c   1.000
_cell.angle_alpha   90.00
_cell.angle_beta   90.00
_cell.angle_gamma   90.00
#
_symmetry.space_group_name_H-M   'P 1'
#
loop_
_entity.id
_entity.type
_entity.pdbx_description
1 polymer ?
#
loop_
_entity_poly.entity_id
_entity_poly.type
_entity_poly.pdbx_seq_one_letter_code
_entity_poly.pdbx_strand_id
1 'polypeptide(L)'
;MVQQRPVHKATVKNVLSGDTVILRGKPRANGPPPERLLALSNVQAPRMGTKDRDDEPFAFEAREFLRKLLVGKEVSFIPEYTVTTTNPPREYGVILFNNENGKARGPEEEHEATLNELRDRQDEAQAESRGQWSKDKDGMRNVKYTFEGDARQFLNKYKGQSLDAVIEQVRDASTFRVLVTLPDKSHQYLNLMLSGVKAPAAKRDNSDAPAEPF
;
A
#
# COMPACT_ATOMS: atom_id res chain seq x y z
N MET A 1 7.83 3.66 -37.03
CA MET A 1 7.65 4.77 -36.08
C MET A 1 7.43 4.16 -34.71
N VAL A 2 8.30 4.47 -33.76
CA VAL A 2 8.24 3.92 -32.41
C VAL A 2 7.19 4.70 -31.62
N GLN A 3 6.12 4.03 -31.19
CA GLN A 3 5.05 4.68 -30.43
C GLN A 3 5.46 4.75 -28.95
N GLN A 4 5.69 5.97 -28.45
CA GLN A 4 5.98 6.21 -27.03
C GLN A 4 4.76 5.80 -26.19
N ARG A 5 4.99 5.08 -25.08
CA ARG A 5 3.94 4.72 -24.13
C ARG A 5 3.43 5.98 -23.42
N PRO A 6 2.11 6.13 -23.23
CA PRO A 6 1.55 7.32 -22.61
C PRO A 6 1.97 7.43 -21.13
N VAL A 7 2.42 8.62 -20.74
CA VAL A 7 2.68 8.96 -19.33
C VAL A 7 1.42 9.54 -18.72
N HIS A 8 1.01 8.99 -17.58
CA HIS A 8 -0.15 9.44 -16.82
C HIS A 8 0.27 10.04 -15.48
N LYS A 9 -0.58 10.87 -14.89
CA LYS A 9 -0.38 11.45 -13.55
C LYS A 9 -1.50 11.02 -12.60
N ALA A 10 -1.14 10.71 -11.36
CA ALA A 10 -2.09 10.38 -10.30
C ALA A 10 -1.53 10.67 -8.91
N THR A 11 -2.40 10.77 -7.91
CA THR A 11 -2.00 10.77 -6.50
C THR A 11 -2.00 9.35 -5.97
N VAL A 12 -0.98 8.95 -5.22
CA VAL A 12 -0.98 7.63 -4.56
C VAL A 12 -1.91 7.66 -3.35
N LYS A 13 -3.00 6.90 -3.43
CA LYS A 13 -4.01 6.79 -2.37
C LYS A 13 -3.59 5.80 -1.29
N ASN A 14 -3.11 4.63 -1.69
CA ASN A 14 -2.80 3.53 -0.77
C ASN A 14 -1.69 2.65 -1.36
N VAL A 15 -1.02 1.89 -0.49
CA VAL A 15 -0.03 0.87 -0.85
C VAL A 15 -0.51 -0.46 -0.29
N LEU A 16 -0.69 -1.46 -1.16
CA LEU A 16 -1.21 -2.78 -0.80
C LEU A 16 -0.09 -3.74 -0.39
N SER A 17 1.05 -3.65 -1.05
CA SER A 17 2.26 -4.45 -0.83
C SER A 17 3.48 -3.64 -1.28
N GLY A 18 4.68 -4.16 -1.06
CA GLY A 18 5.93 -3.52 -1.50
C GLY A 18 6.08 -3.33 -3.02
N ASP A 19 5.14 -3.82 -3.82
CA ASP A 19 5.13 -3.74 -5.28
C ASP A 19 3.77 -3.32 -5.88
N THR A 20 2.76 -2.98 -5.07
CA THR A 20 1.42 -2.70 -5.59
C THR A 20 0.79 -1.50 -4.89
N VAL A 21 0.32 -0.54 -5.68
CA VAL A 21 -0.28 0.71 -5.21
C VAL A 21 -1.68 0.92 -5.76
N ILE A 22 -2.48 1.72 -5.06
CA ILE A 22 -3.73 2.29 -5.57
C ILE A 22 -3.46 3.75 -5.89
N LEU A 23 -3.63 4.08 -7.16
CA LEU A 23 -3.57 5.43 -7.71
C LEU A 23 -4.97 6.03 -7.76
N ARG A 24 -5.06 7.34 -7.55
CA ARG A 24 -6.30 8.10 -7.60
C ARG A 24 -6.14 9.30 -8.54
N GLY A 25 -7.11 9.48 -9.42
CA GLY A 25 -7.22 10.69 -10.24
C GLY A 25 -7.63 11.93 -9.44
N LYS A 26 -7.86 13.02 -10.16
CA LYS A 26 -8.42 14.26 -9.58
C LYS A 26 -9.87 14.05 -9.15
N PRO A 27 -10.33 14.75 -8.08
CA PRO A 27 -11.74 14.81 -7.74
C PRO A 27 -12.59 15.25 -8.94
N ARG A 28 -13.76 14.61 -9.09
CA ARG A 28 -14.75 14.94 -10.12
C ARG A 28 -15.88 15.72 -9.47
N ALA A 29 -16.49 16.65 -10.20
CA ALA A 29 -17.58 17.48 -9.68
C ALA A 29 -18.77 16.64 -9.18
N ASN A 30 -19.10 15.54 -9.87
CA ASN A 30 -20.29 14.73 -9.61
C ASN A 30 -19.97 13.27 -9.24
N GLY A 31 -18.90 13.02 -8.48
CA GLY A 31 -18.65 11.66 -8.00
C GLY A 31 -17.25 11.40 -7.47
N PRO A 32 -16.99 10.16 -7.00
CA PRO A 32 -15.69 9.79 -6.48
C PRO A 32 -14.61 9.91 -7.57
N PRO A 33 -13.37 10.28 -7.19
CA PRO A 33 -12.23 10.23 -8.10
C PRO A 33 -12.05 8.81 -8.65
N PRO A 34 -11.60 8.64 -9.91
CA PRO A 34 -11.30 7.33 -10.46
C PRO A 34 -10.08 6.74 -9.74
N GLU A 35 -10.12 5.43 -9.50
CA GLU A 35 -9.02 4.68 -8.89
C GLU A 35 -8.45 3.64 -9.84
N ARG A 36 -7.17 3.35 -9.68
CA ARG A 36 -6.44 2.40 -10.52
C ARG A 36 -5.44 1.63 -9.66
N LEU A 37 -5.54 0.30 -9.68
CA LEU A 37 -4.56 -0.57 -9.06
C LEU A 37 -3.41 -0.77 -10.05
N LEU A 38 -2.18 -0.46 -9.63
CA LEU A 38 -0.99 -0.64 -10.45
C LEU A 38 0.03 -1.48 -9.68
N ALA A 39 0.45 -2.60 -10.27
CA ALA A 39 1.59 -3.37 -9.81
C ALA A 39 2.87 -2.85 -10.49
N LEU A 40 3.99 -2.83 -9.77
CA LEU A 40 5.29 -2.46 -10.31
C LEU A 40 5.78 -3.60 -11.22
N SER A 41 6.15 -3.27 -12.45
CA SER A 41 6.72 -4.22 -13.39
C SER A 41 8.16 -4.58 -13.01
N ASN A 42 8.59 -5.79 -13.42
CA ASN A 42 9.96 -6.30 -13.28
C ASN A 42 10.48 -6.43 -11.84
N VAL A 43 9.64 -6.25 -10.83
CA VAL A 43 9.95 -6.48 -9.42
C VAL A 43 8.85 -7.30 -8.76
N GLN A 44 9.23 -8.05 -7.72
CA GLN A 44 8.29 -8.78 -6.88
C GLN A 44 8.68 -8.55 -5.42
N ALA A 45 7.73 -8.05 -4.63
CA ALA A 45 7.95 -7.88 -3.19
C ALA A 45 7.51 -9.13 -2.41
N PRO A 46 8.09 -9.37 -1.22
CA PRO A 46 7.56 -10.36 -0.29
C PRO A 46 6.07 -10.11 0.02
N ARG A 47 5.30 -11.18 0.13
CA ARG A 47 3.84 -11.12 0.27
C ARG A 47 3.44 -10.71 1.69
N MET A 48 2.62 -9.67 1.78
CA MET A 48 1.92 -9.29 3.02
C MET A 48 1.06 -10.44 3.54
N GLY A 49 0.99 -10.59 4.85
CA GLY A 49 0.15 -11.54 5.56
C GLY A 49 -1.32 -11.20 5.50
N THR A 50 -2.13 -12.13 5.99
CA THR A 50 -3.57 -11.99 6.20
C THR A 50 -3.92 -12.51 7.60
N LYS A 51 -5.21 -12.58 7.94
CA LYS A 51 -5.65 -13.21 9.19
C LYS A 51 -5.20 -14.68 9.30
N ASP A 52 -5.08 -15.37 8.18
CA ASP A 52 -4.90 -16.82 8.11
C ASP A 52 -3.48 -17.23 7.65
N ARG A 53 -2.64 -16.24 7.33
CA ARG A 53 -1.27 -16.46 6.87
C ARG A 53 -0.37 -15.34 7.35
N ASP A 54 0.81 -15.70 7.86
CA ASP A 54 1.81 -14.71 8.24
C ASP A 54 2.34 -13.91 7.03
N ASP A 55 2.95 -12.77 7.33
CA ASP A 55 3.75 -12.02 6.37
C ASP A 55 4.94 -12.90 5.90
N GLU A 56 5.32 -12.81 4.63
CA GLU A 56 6.65 -13.25 4.22
C GLU A 56 7.70 -12.32 4.85
N PRO A 57 8.92 -12.80 5.15
CA PRO A 57 9.98 -11.96 5.71
C PRO A 57 10.18 -10.68 4.90
N PHE A 58 10.25 -9.53 5.59
CA PHE A 58 10.42 -8.19 5.04
C PHE A 58 9.22 -7.63 4.23
N ALA A 59 8.09 -8.34 4.18
CA ALA A 59 6.91 -7.85 3.44
C ALA A 59 6.38 -6.53 4.00
N PHE A 60 6.29 -6.44 5.34
CA PHE A 60 5.77 -5.24 6.00
C PHE A 60 6.69 -4.04 5.81
N GLU A 61 8.00 -4.25 5.93
CA GLU A 61 9.03 -3.24 5.73
C GLU A 61 9.04 -2.73 4.29
N ALA A 62 8.93 -3.64 3.31
CA ALA A 62 8.83 -3.28 1.90
C ALA A 62 7.58 -2.42 1.62
N ARG A 63 6.43 -2.80 2.20
CA ARG A 63 5.20 -2.02 2.11
C ARG A 63 5.35 -0.65 2.77
N GLU A 64 5.92 -0.59 3.98
CA GLU A 64 6.09 0.65 4.74
C GLU A 64 7.09 1.61 4.10
N PHE A 65 8.15 1.10 3.47
CA PHE A 65 9.07 1.90 2.67
C PHE A 65 8.30 2.62 1.56
N LEU A 66 7.52 1.86 0.77
CA LEU A 66 6.76 2.42 -0.34
C LEU A 66 5.63 3.35 0.14
N ARG A 67 4.99 3.04 1.28
CA ARG A 67 3.96 3.88 1.91
C ARG A 67 4.52 5.25 2.30
N LYS A 68 5.63 5.26 3.04
CA LYS A 68 6.31 6.50 3.48
C LYS A 68 6.85 7.29 2.30
N LEU A 69 7.28 6.59 1.25
CA LEU A 69 7.81 7.23 0.05
C LEU A 69 6.71 7.88 -0.80
N LEU A 70 5.55 7.25 -0.98
CA LEU A 70 4.62 7.63 -2.04
C LEU A 70 3.23 8.09 -1.60
N VAL A 71 2.67 7.61 -0.47
CA VAL A 71 1.27 7.91 -0.12
C VAL A 71 1.05 9.42 0.02
N GLY A 72 -0.02 9.91 -0.61
CA GLY A 72 -0.38 11.32 -0.65
C GLY A 72 0.37 12.15 -1.69
N LYS A 73 1.40 11.60 -2.35
CA LYS A 73 2.21 12.32 -3.35
C LYS A 73 1.64 12.16 -4.75
N GLU A 74 1.83 13.17 -5.58
CA GLU A 74 1.59 13.08 -7.03
C GLU A 74 2.76 12.37 -7.70
N VAL A 75 2.46 11.39 -8.54
CA VAL A 75 3.44 10.61 -9.30
C VAL A 75 3.07 10.61 -10.77
N SER A 76 4.07 10.45 -11.64
CA SER A 76 3.83 10.05 -13.02
C SER A 76 3.97 8.52 -13.12
N PHE A 77 3.25 7.88 -14.03
CA PHE A 77 3.34 6.44 -14.23
C PHE A 77 3.09 6.06 -15.69
N ILE A 78 3.65 4.92 -16.10
CA ILE A 78 3.54 4.36 -17.44
C ILE A 78 3.04 2.92 -17.32
N PRO A 79 1.78 2.65 -17.71
CA PRO A 79 1.28 1.28 -17.86
C PRO A 79 2.07 0.55 -18.95
N GLU A 80 2.43 -0.71 -18.69
CA GLU A 80 3.22 -1.51 -19.62
C GLU A 80 2.42 -2.67 -20.20
N TYR A 81 1.78 -3.47 -19.34
CA TYR A 81 0.96 -4.59 -19.75
C TYR A 81 -0.11 -4.93 -18.71
N THR A 82 -1.15 -5.62 -19.16
CA THR A 82 -2.23 -6.09 -18.29
C THR A 82 -2.31 -7.61 -18.38
N VAL A 83 -2.22 -8.26 -17.22
CA VAL A 83 -2.46 -9.69 -17.08
C VAL A 83 -3.96 -9.89 -16.90
N THR A 84 -4.62 -10.40 -17.93
CA THR A 84 -6.08 -10.63 -17.95
C THR A 84 -6.50 -11.98 -17.38
N THR A 85 -5.55 -12.87 -17.09
CA THR A 85 -5.80 -14.18 -16.49
C THR A 85 -6.20 -14.10 -15.00
N THR A 86 -5.99 -12.95 -14.36
CA THR A 86 -6.47 -12.68 -13.01
C THR A 86 -7.86 -12.04 -13.05
N ASN A 87 -8.68 -12.30 -12.04
CA ASN A 87 -9.96 -11.63 -11.86
C ASN A 87 -9.97 -10.84 -10.54
N PRO A 88 -9.93 -9.49 -10.55
CA PRO A 88 -9.90 -8.61 -11.73
C PRO A 88 -8.55 -8.65 -12.48
N PRO A 89 -8.49 -8.18 -13.74
CA PRO A 89 -7.24 -8.04 -14.49
C PRO A 89 -6.22 -7.18 -13.73
N ARG A 90 -4.96 -7.63 -13.71
CA ARG A 90 -3.89 -6.94 -12.98
C ARG A 90 -3.02 -6.17 -13.97
N GLU A 91 -2.98 -4.86 -13.80
CA GLU A 91 -2.15 -3.99 -14.61
C GLU A 91 -0.78 -3.79 -13.97
N TYR A 92 0.26 -3.87 -14.81
CA TYR A 92 1.64 -3.68 -14.44
C TYR A 92 2.21 -2.44 -15.14
N GLY A 93 3.07 -1.71 -14.43
CA GLY A 93 3.82 -0.62 -15.02
C GLY A 93 4.82 0.01 -14.08
N VAL A 94 5.35 1.16 -14.51
CA VAL A 94 6.44 1.85 -13.80
C VAL A 94 5.92 3.16 -13.19
N ILE A 95 6.37 3.45 -11.97
CA ILE A 95 6.13 4.75 -11.31
C ILE A 95 7.39 5.61 -11.43
N LEU A 96 7.21 6.83 -11.91
CA LEU A 96 8.22 7.87 -11.99
C LEU A 96 7.98 8.86 -10.85
N PHE A 97 8.83 8.79 -9.83
CA PHE A 97 8.76 9.62 -8.64
C PHE A 97 10.04 10.46 -8.50
N ASN A 98 9.89 11.75 -8.17
CA ASN A 98 10.99 12.74 -8.11
C ASN A 98 11.83 12.88 -9.40
N ASN A 99 11.30 12.43 -10.53
CA ASN A 99 12.04 12.51 -11.79
C ASN A 99 11.82 13.91 -12.39
N GLU A 100 12.79 14.81 -12.19
CA GLU A 100 12.75 16.21 -12.66
C GLU A 100 12.57 16.32 -14.19
N ASN A 101 12.85 15.25 -14.93
CA ASN A 101 12.90 15.28 -16.38
C ASN A 101 11.68 14.71 -17.10
N GLY A 102 10.69 14.09 -16.42
CA GLY A 102 9.40 13.71 -17.03
C GLY A 102 9.46 12.93 -18.36
N LYS A 103 10.62 12.40 -18.76
CA LYS A 103 10.79 11.75 -20.06
C LYS A 103 10.21 10.35 -19.97
N ALA A 104 9.11 10.14 -20.70
CA ALA A 104 8.68 8.82 -21.10
C ALA A 104 9.86 8.12 -21.78
N ARG A 105 10.35 7.03 -21.20
CA ARG A 105 11.47 6.26 -21.74
C ARG A 105 10.96 5.32 -22.87
N GLY A 106 11.73 5.22 -23.95
CA GLY A 106 11.46 4.48 -25.19
C GLY A 106 11.63 2.95 -25.07
N PRO A 107 11.47 2.15 -26.15
CA PRO A 107 10.73 0.88 -26.03
C PRO A 107 11.48 -0.44 -25.89
N GLU A 108 12.74 -0.59 -26.31
CA GLU A 108 13.43 -1.90 -26.24
C GLU A 108 14.87 -1.81 -25.70
N GLU A 109 15.75 -1.02 -26.32
CA GLU A 109 17.13 -0.83 -25.80
C GLU A 109 17.14 -0.21 -24.39
N GLU A 110 16.20 0.69 -24.12
CA GLU A 110 16.02 1.28 -22.78
C GLU A 110 15.33 0.32 -21.79
N HIS A 111 14.57 -0.67 -22.27
CA HIS A 111 14.01 -1.71 -21.42
C HIS A 111 15.12 -2.61 -20.89
N GLU A 112 16.04 -3.05 -21.76
CA GLU A 112 17.20 -3.83 -21.34
C GLU A 112 18.10 -3.04 -20.38
N ALA A 113 18.35 -1.75 -20.65
CA ALA A 113 19.09 -0.89 -19.73
C ALA A 113 18.42 -0.79 -18.35
N THR A 114 17.09 -0.64 -18.31
CA THR A 114 16.32 -0.60 -17.05
C THR A 114 16.39 -1.93 -16.32
N LEU A 115 16.30 -3.06 -17.03
CA LEU A 115 16.44 -4.39 -16.44
C LEU A 115 17.86 -4.62 -15.89
N ASN A 116 18.89 -4.15 -16.60
CA ASN A 116 20.27 -4.24 -16.12
C ASN A 116 20.47 -3.38 -14.86
N GLU A 117 19.93 -2.16 -14.82
CA GLU A 117 19.95 -1.35 -13.59
C GLU A 117 19.26 -2.08 -12.43
N LEU A 118 18.10 -2.70 -12.65
CA LEU A 118 17.41 -3.47 -11.60
C LEU A 118 18.23 -4.68 -11.13
N ARG A 119 18.92 -5.38 -12.04
CA ARG A 119 19.81 -6.49 -11.71
C ARG A 119 21.01 -6.03 -10.89
N ASP A 120 21.65 -4.92 -11.28
CA ASP A 120 22.77 -4.35 -10.53
C ASP A 120 22.34 -3.99 -9.09
N ARG A 121 21.14 -3.42 -8.92
CA ARG A 121 20.58 -3.14 -7.58
C ARG A 121 20.27 -4.41 -6.78
N GLN A 122 19.82 -5.47 -7.46
CA GLN A 122 19.61 -6.76 -6.82
C GLN A 122 20.93 -7.35 -6.34
N ASP A 123 21.97 -7.33 -7.17
CA ASP A 123 23.30 -7.87 -6.85
C ASP A 123 23.95 -7.10 -5.69
N GLU A 124 23.82 -5.77 -5.67
CA GLU A 124 24.23 -4.93 -4.53
C GLU A 124 23.52 -5.35 -3.24
N ALA A 125 22.19 -5.49 -3.29
CA ALA A 125 21.40 -5.89 -2.13
C ALA A 125 21.72 -7.31 -1.63
N GLN A 126 22.06 -8.23 -2.54
CA GLN A 126 22.50 -9.58 -2.21
C GLN A 126 23.88 -9.58 -1.57
N ALA A 127 24.86 -8.89 -2.19
CA ALA A 127 26.22 -8.80 -1.69
C ALA A 127 26.27 -8.21 -0.27
N GLU A 128 25.40 -7.24 0.00
CA GLU A 128 25.28 -6.60 1.31
C GLU A 128 24.29 -7.28 2.28
N SER A 129 23.66 -8.38 1.87
CA SER A 129 22.67 -9.11 2.71
C SER A 129 21.53 -8.21 3.23
N ARG A 130 21.04 -7.28 2.39
CA ARG A 130 19.96 -6.34 2.75
C ARG A 130 18.58 -6.99 2.63
N GLY A 131 17.70 -6.74 3.60
CA GLY A 131 16.30 -7.15 3.53
C GLY A 131 16.14 -8.65 3.36
N GLN A 132 15.36 -9.08 2.36
CA GLN A 132 15.09 -10.50 2.08
C GLN A 132 16.34 -11.35 1.80
N TRP A 133 17.48 -10.73 1.50
CA TRP A 133 18.76 -11.40 1.28
C TRP A 133 19.56 -11.62 2.57
N SER A 134 19.08 -11.09 3.70
CA SER A 134 19.65 -11.37 5.01
C SER A 134 19.50 -12.85 5.37
N LYS A 135 20.50 -13.39 6.06
CA LYS A 135 20.50 -14.77 6.58
C LYS A 135 19.78 -14.89 7.92
N ASP A 136 19.53 -13.76 8.57
CA ASP A 136 18.83 -13.71 9.84
C ASP A 136 17.33 -13.90 9.64
N LYS A 137 16.65 -14.48 10.63
CA LYS A 137 15.18 -14.60 10.64
C LYS A 137 14.47 -13.25 10.90
N ASP A 138 15.16 -12.16 10.64
CA ASP A 138 14.66 -10.80 10.78
C ASP A 138 13.62 -10.50 9.68
N GLY A 139 12.83 -9.47 9.89
CA GLY A 139 11.78 -9.06 8.93
C GLY A 139 10.44 -9.78 9.10
N MET A 140 10.29 -10.66 10.10
CA MET A 140 8.98 -11.15 10.54
C MET A 140 8.44 -10.25 11.66
N ARG A 141 7.22 -9.74 11.51
CA ARG A 141 6.53 -9.00 12.58
C ARG A 141 5.57 -9.90 13.34
N ASN A 142 5.42 -9.64 14.63
CA ASN A 142 4.32 -10.22 15.41
C ASN A 142 3.08 -9.33 15.23
N VAL A 143 2.07 -9.81 14.50
CA VAL A 143 0.85 -9.05 14.20
C VAL A 143 -0.40 -9.85 14.52
N LYS A 144 -1.37 -9.20 15.19
CA LYS A 144 -2.69 -9.76 15.43
C LYS A 144 -3.74 -9.02 14.61
N TYR A 145 -4.42 -9.73 13.70
CA TYR A 145 -5.43 -9.15 12.80
C TYR A 145 -6.82 -9.00 13.43
N THR A 146 -7.08 -9.78 14.48
CA THR A 146 -8.30 -9.73 15.29
C THR A 146 -7.88 -9.40 16.72
N PHE A 147 -8.61 -8.51 17.38
CA PHE A 147 -8.39 -8.23 18.78
C PHE A 147 -9.17 -9.24 19.62
N GLU A 148 -8.44 -10.10 20.33
CA GLU A 148 -9.00 -11.20 21.13
C GLU A 148 -8.89 -10.93 22.65
N GLY A 149 -8.26 -9.82 23.05
CA GLY A 149 -8.09 -9.44 24.45
C GLY A 149 -9.32 -8.77 25.05
N ASP A 150 -9.23 -8.44 26.34
CA ASP A 150 -10.24 -7.61 27.01
C ASP A 150 -10.04 -6.12 26.64
N ALA A 151 -11.05 -5.54 25.99
CA ALA A 151 -10.99 -4.17 25.50
C ALA A 151 -10.88 -3.13 26.62
N ARG A 152 -11.50 -3.37 27.79
CA ARG A 152 -11.42 -2.47 28.94
C ARG A 152 -10.05 -2.51 29.58
N GLN A 153 -9.45 -3.69 29.70
CA GLN A 153 -8.08 -3.84 30.20
C GLN A 153 -7.07 -3.19 29.25
N PHE A 154 -7.22 -3.40 27.94
CA PHE A 154 -6.38 -2.75 26.94
C PHE A 154 -6.48 -1.23 27.02
N LEU A 155 -7.71 -0.70 27.10
CA LEU A 155 -7.92 0.73 27.28
C LEU A 155 -7.28 1.22 28.58
N ASN A 156 -7.54 0.58 29.72
CA ASN A 156 -6.98 1.01 31.00
C ASN A 156 -5.45 0.99 31.01
N LYS A 157 -4.83 0.02 30.33
CA LYS A 157 -3.37 -0.10 30.22
C LYS A 157 -2.74 1.05 29.41
N TYR A 158 -3.36 1.44 28.30
CA TYR A 158 -2.79 2.41 27.35
C TYR A 158 -3.48 3.78 27.36
N LYS A 159 -4.51 3.98 28.18
CA LYS A 159 -5.22 5.25 28.30
C LYS A 159 -4.26 6.37 28.70
N GLY A 160 -4.33 7.47 27.96
CA GLY A 160 -3.45 8.63 28.16
C GLY A 160 -2.05 8.48 27.54
N GLN A 161 -1.73 7.32 26.95
CA GLN A 161 -0.48 7.12 26.23
C GLN A 161 -0.71 7.34 24.73
N SER A 162 0.27 7.95 24.07
CA SER A 162 0.30 8.01 22.60
C SER A 162 0.93 6.74 22.05
N LEU A 163 0.22 6.05 21.17
CA LEU A 163 0.71 4.88 20.47
C LEU A 163 0.84 5.18 18.98
N ASP A 164 1.96 4.78 18.39
CA ASP A 164 2.15 4.88 16.95
C ASP A 164 1.16 3.97 16.23
N ALA A 165 0.51 4.50 15.20
CA ALA A 165 -0.47 3.73 14.43
C ALA A 165 -0.48 4.13 12.96
N VAL A 166 -0.87 3.18 12.12
CA VAL A 166 -1.15 3.40 10.70
C VAL A 166 -2.64 3.18 10.46
N ILE A 167 -3.30 4.13 9.79
CA ILE A 167 -4.68 3.95 9.33
C ILE A 167 -4.63 3.01 8.12
N GLU A 168 -5.19 1.82 8.28
CA GLU A 168 -5.20 0.78 7.24
C GLU A 168 -6.48 0.84 6.39
N GLN A 169 -7.62 1.14 7.01
CA GLN A 169 -8.89 1.32 6.31
C GLN A 169 -9.71 2.45 6.95
N VAL A 170 -10.40 3.21 6.11
CA VAL A 170 -11.43 4.17 6.52
C VAL A 170 -12.78 3.51 6.27
N ARG A 171 -13.57 3.27 7.32
CA ARG A 171 -14.92 2.67 7.20
C ARG A 171 -15.95 3.77 6.96
N ASP A 172 -15.84 4.82 7.75
CA ASP A 172 -16.55 6.09 7.61
C ASP A 172 -15.67 7.20 8.22
N ALA A 173 -16.14 8.45 8.21
CA ALA A 173 -15.33 9.58 8.69
C ALA A 173 -15.07 9.59 10.21
N SER A 174 -15.73 8.71 10.98
CA SER A 174 -15.53 8.54 12.42
C SER A 174 -15.03 7.17 12.84
N THR A 175 -14.95 6.20 11.92
CA THR A 175 -14.57 4.81 12.20
C THR A 175 -13.45 4.33 11.28
N PHE A 176 -12.35 3.88 11.87
CA PHE A 176 -11.13 3.47 11.18
C PHE A 176 -10.72 2.07 11.58
N ARG A 177 -10.14 1.31 10.65
CA ARG A 177 -9.32 0.14 10.97
C ARG A 177 -7.88 0.60 11.04
N VAL A 178 -7.26 0.45 12.21
CA VAL A 178 -5.92 0.95 12.50
C VAL A 178 -5.00 -0.21 12.86
N LEU A 179 -3.75 -0.14 12.41
CA LEU A 179 -2.66 -0.99 12.85
C LEU A 179 -1.88 -0.22 13.90
N VAL A 180 -1.99 -0.61 15.17
CA VAL A 180 -1.27 0.01 16.28
C VAL A 180 0.03 -0.74 16.52
N THR A 181 1.13 0.00 16.68
CA THR A 181 2.41 -0.52 17.14
C THR A 181 2.47 -0.36 18.66
N LEU A 182 2.58 -1.48 19.37
CA LEU A 182 2.65 -1.50 20.82
C LEU A 182 4.10 -1.24 21.31
N PRO A 183 4.30 -0.88 22.59
CA PRO A 183 5.65 -0.61 23.13
C PRO A 183 6.63 -1.77 22.99
N ASP A 184 6.14 -3.02 22.96
CA ASP A 184 6.93 -4.24 22.76
C ASP A 184 7.24 -4.53 21.27
N LYS A 185 6.93 -3.58 20.38
CA LYS A 185 7.08 -3.69 18.91
C LYS A 185 6.16 -4.71 18.24
N SER A 186 5.22 -5.32 18.97
CA SER A 186 4.14 -6.09 18.35
C SER A 186 3.10 -5.16 17.73
N HIS A 187 2.34 -5.69 16.79
CA HIS A 187 1.32 -4.95 16.05
C HIS A 187 -0.08 -5.53 16.31
N GLN A 188 -1.05 -4.65 16.49
CA GLN A 188 -2.45 -5.02 16.72
C GLN A 188 -3.37 -4.25 15.80
N TYR A 189 -4.18 -4.96 15.02
CA TYR A 189 -5.31 -4.35 14.32
C TYR A 189 -6.44 -4.05 15.30
N LEU A 190 -6.94 -2.82 15.28
CA LEU A 190 -8.10 -2.36 16.05
C LEU A 190 -9.11 -1.67 15.14
N ASN A 191 -10.39 -1.77 15.50
CA ASN A 191 -11.42 -0.88 14.97
C ASN A 191 -11.54 0.30 15.95
N LEU A 192 -11.09 1.47 15.51
CA LEU A 192 -11.06 2.69 16.30
C LEU A 192 -12.23 3.61 15.89
N MET A 193 -13.02 4.03 16.87
CA MET A 193 -14.04 5.06 16.71
C MET A 193 -13.53 6.35 17.35
N LEU A 194 -13.70 7.47 16.66
CA LEU A 194 -13.38 8.78 17.22
C LEU A 194 -14.29 9.07 18.42
N SER A 195 -13.71 9.57 19.51
CA SER A 195 -14.48 9.93 20.69
C SER A 195 -15.21 11.25 20.49
N GLY A 196 -16.45 11.34 20.98
CA GLY A 196 -17.25 12.57 20.97
C GLY A 196 -17.84 12.97 19.62
N VAL A 197 -17.58 12.22 18.54
CA VAL A 197 -18.14 12.48 17.21
C VAL A 197 -18.68 11.20 16.59
N LYS A 198 -19.68 11.34 15.73
CA LYS A 198 -20.20 10.28 14.88
C LYS A 198 -20.49 10.86 13.50
N ALA A 199 -19.93 10.24 12.47
CA ALA A 199 -20.23 10.55 11.08
C ALA A 199 -21.34 9.61 10.57
N PRO A 200 -22.09 10.01 9.52
CA PRO A 200 -22.99 9.10 8.82
C PRO A 200 -22.25 7.84 8.37
N ALA A 201 -22.85 6.68 8.63
CA ALA A 201 -22.25 5.43 8.21
C ALA A 201 -22.30 5.29 6.68
N ALA A 202 -21.17 4.95 6.06
CA ALA A 202 -21.15 4.54 4.66
C ALA A 202 -21.82 3.16 4.52
N LYS A 203 -22.59 2.96 3.45
CA LYS A 203 -23.16 1.63 3.13
C LYS A 203 -22.04 0.59 3.04
N ARG A 204 -22.29 -0.64 3.50
CA ARG A 204 -21.46 -1.77 3.07
C ARG A 204 -21.83 -2.08 1.62
N ASP A 205 -20.83 -2.27 0.77
CA ASP A 205 -21.06 -2.83 -0.57
C ASP A 205 -21.86 -4.13 -0.41
N ASN A 206 -23.09 -4.18 -0.96
CA ASN A 206 -24.14 -5.22 -0.85
C ASN A 206 -25.30 -5.03 0.17
N SER A 207 -25.70 -3.80 0.55
CA SER A 207 -26.99 -3.59 1.23
C SER A 207 -27.97 -2.69 0.47
N ASP A 208 -29.22 -3.13 0.30
CA ASP A 208 -30.31 -2.35 -0.33
C ASP A 208 -30.83 -1.18 0.54
N ALA A 209 -30.39 -1.08 1.80
CA ALA A 209 -30.80 0.00 2.68
C ALA A 209 -30.26 1.37 2.20
N PRO A 210 -31.04 2.47 2.33
CA PRO A 210 -30.56 3.81 2.05
C PRO A 210 -29.39 4.20 2.99
N ALA A 211 -28.48 5.05 2.48
CA ALA A 211 -27.40 5.58 3.31
C ALA A 211 -28.01 6.52 4.35
N GLU A 212 -27.39 6.66 5.52
CA GLU A 212 -27.82 7.68 6.48
C GLU A 212 -27.66 9.07 5.82
N PRO A 213 -28.68 9.95 5.93
CA PRO A 213 -28.60 11.30 5.41
C PRO A 213 -27.52 12.12 6.14
N PHE A 214 -26.97 13.09 5.43
CA PHE A 214 -26.00 14.06 5.95
C PHE A 214 -26.68 15.15 6.78
#